data_AF-A0A8H7M3U0-F1
#
_entry.id   AF-A0A8H7M3U0-F1
#
_cell.length_a   1.000
_cell.length_b   1.000
_cell.length_c   1.000
_cell.angle_alpha   90.00
_cell.angle_beta   90.00
_cell.angle_gamma   90.00
#
_symmetry.space_group_name_H-M   'P 1'
#
loop_
_entity.id
_entity.type
_entity.pdbx_description
1 polymer ?
#
loop_
_entity_poly.entity_id
_entity_poly.type
_entity_poly.pdbx_seq_one_letter_code
_entity_poly.pdbx_strand_id
1 'polypeptide(L)'
;MLNGSSPQAGKIWKKAVLTFTYDGKKMTETFLICNTGNHAAILGLKWLDAHNPEIDWNTRTLSFPHNPPEHVAIAEEEEADQNPLEGVPSKYHQYAKVFGEEEFNQLPPHRHYDIGIELTEEGPLNSPLYSMTNAESATLKDWLRDKLKAGKIRPSKSSISSPVMFVPKKDGSRA
;
A
#
# COMPACT_ATOMS: atom_id res chain seq x y z
N MET A 1 -16.31 11.47 -23.10
CA MET A 1 -15.30 12.44 -22.61
C MET A 1 -14.07 11.68 -22.12
N LEU A 2 -12.93 12.34 -21.95
CA LEU A 2 -11.67 11.71 -21.50
C LEU A 2 -11.83 10.99 -20.15
N ASN A 3 -12.74 11.47 -19.30
CA ASN A 3 -13.12 10.89 -18.01
C ASN A 3 -14.12 9.70 -18.10
N GLY A 4 -14.30 9.09 -19.28
CA GLY A 4 -15.18 7.92 -19.46
C GLY A 4 -16.68 8.22 -19.45
N SER A 5 -17.10 9.44 -19.12
CA SER A 5 -18.52 9.84 -19.12
C SER A 5 -19.08 9.99 -20.54
N SER A 6 -20.36 9.66 -20.69
CA SER A 6 -21.14 10.01 -21.89
C SER A 6 -21.28 11.53 -21.96
N PRO A 7 -21.04 12.16 -23.13
CA PRO A 7 -21.26 13.60 -23.27
C PRO A 7 -22.69 13.97 -22.89
N GLN A 8 -22.84 14.89 -21.95
CA GLN A 8 -24.15 15.41 -21.53
C GLN A 8 -24.61 16.60 -22.38
N ALA A 9 -23.70 17.22 -23.15
CA ALA A 9 -24.00 18.27 -24.12
C ALA A 9 -23.22 18.04 -25.42
N GLY A 10 -23.92 18.13 -26.55
CA GLY A 10 -23.39 17.89 -27.91
C GLY A 10 -23.83 16.54 -28.48
N LYS A 11 -24.41 16.56 -29.69
CA LYS A 11 -24.77 15.33 -30.43
C LYS A 11 -23.48 14.64 -30.90
N ILE A 12 -23.20 13.43 -30.40
CA ILE A 12 -22.20 12.55 -31.02
C ILE A 12 -22.87 11.85 -32.20
N TRP A 13 -22.42 12.09 -33.42
CA TRP A 13 -23.08 11.52 -34.60
C TRP A 13 -22.51 10.19 -35.08
N LYS A 14 -21.28 9.80 -34.69
CA LYS A 14 -20.67 8.55 -35.18
C LYS A 14 -19.70 7.94 -34.17
N LYS A 15 -19.72 6.60 -34.10
CA LYS A 15 -18.75 5.77 -33.38
C LYS A 15 -18.07 4.84 -34.39
N ALA A 16 -16.82 4.49 -34.16
CA ALA A 16 -16.09 3.52 -34.97
C ALA A 16 -15.43 2.50 -34.06
N VAL A 17 -15.46 1.23 -34.45
CA VAL A 17 -14.68 0.19 -33.78
C VAL A 17 -13.34 0.10 -34.51
N LEU A 18 -12.25 0.28 -33.77
CA LEU A 18 -10.90 0.17 -34.32
C LEU A 18 -10.16 -0.95 -33.61
N THR A 19 -9.42 -1.73 -34.39
CA THR A 19 -8.50 -2.74 -33.89
C THR A 19 -7.09 -2.25 -34.13
N PHE A 20 -6.27 -2.20 -33.08
CA PHE A 20 -4.88 -1.77 -33.13
C PHE A 20 -4.00 -2.73 -32.32
N THR A 21 -2.69 -2.66 -32.52
CA THR A 21 -1.73 -3.48 -31.80
C THR A 21 -0.70 -2.58 -31.14
N TYR A 22 -0.44 -2.79 -29.86
CA TYR A 22 0.57 -2.08 -29.10
C TYR A 22 1.30 -3.07 -28.19
N ASP A 23 2.64 -3.03 -28.18
CA ASP A 23 3.47 -3.90 -27.34
C ASP A 23 3.08 -5.39 -27.46
N GLY A 24 2.91 -5.85 -28.71
CA GLY A 24 2.50 -7.22 -29.04
C GLY A 24 1.03 -7.58 -28.74
N LYS A 25 0.30 -6.73 -28.02
CA LYS A 25 -1.12 -6.96 -27.67
C LYS A 25 -2.05 -6.33 -28.70
N LYS A 26 -2.93 -7.16 -29.27
CA LYS A 26 -3.99 -6.72 -30.19
C LYS A 26 -5.24 -6.36 -29.39
N MET A 27 -5.78 -5.15 -29.60
CA MET A 27 -6.89 -4.60 -28.86
C MET A 27 -7.95 -4.06 -29.81
N THR A 28 -9.22 -4.17 -29.42
CA THR A 28 -10.36 -3.70 -30.21
C THR A 28 -11.22 -2.80 -29.34
N GLU A 29 -11.33 -1.53 -29.72
CA GLU A 29 -11.99 -0.51 -28.91
C GLU A 29 -12.98 0.32 -29.73
N THR A 30 -14.01 0.83 -29.05
CA THR A 30 -14.99 1.73 -29.68
C THR A 30 -14.61 3.19 -29.45
N PHE A 31 -14.27 3.88 -30.53
CA PHE A 31 -13.91 5.29 -30.54
C PHE A 31 -15.08 6.19 -30.91
N LEU A 32 -15.09 7.39 -30.31
CA LEU A 32 -15.97 8.48 -30.72
C LEU A 32 -15.26 9.26 -31.84
N ILE A 33 -15.97 9.55 -32.93
CA ILE A 33 -15.36 10.31 -34.04
C ILE A 33 -15.42 11.80 -33.73
N CYS A 34 -14.26 12.44 -33.61
CA CYS A 34 -14.10 13.89 -33.51
C CYS A 34 -12.79 14.34 -34.16
N ASN A 35 -12.65 15.63 -34.46
CA ASN A 35 -11.37 16.19 -34.89
C ASN A 35 -10.43 16.30 -33.69
N THR A 36 -9.44 15.42 -33.63
CA THR A 36 -8.44 15.29 -32.56
C THR A 36 -7.16 16.09 -32.84
N GLY A 37 -7.14 16.90 -33.89
CA GLY A 37 -5.97 17.65 -34.32
C GLY A 37 -4.86 16.71 -34.79
N ASN A 38 -3.70 16.75 -34.13
CA ASN A 38 -2.50 16.02 -34.54
C ASN A 38 -2.44 14.57 -34.03
N HIS A 39 -3.51 14.08 -33.40
CA HIS A 39 -3.57 12.73 -32.85
C HIS A 39 -4.46 11.82 -33.70
N ALA A 40 -3.97 10.63 -34.04
CA ALA A 40 -4.77 9.65 -34.79
C ALA A 40 -5.91 9.06 -33.94
N ALA A 41 -5.66 8.86 -32.65
CA ALA A 41 -6.63 8.39 -31.67
C ALA A 41 -6.21 8.85 -30.27
N ILE A 42 -7.17 8.95 -29.35
CA ILE A 42 -6.92 9.23 -27.94
C ILE A 42 -7.53 8.10 -27.11
N LEU A 43 -6.70 7.40 -26.35
CA LEU A 43 -7.12 6.37 -25.41
C LEU A 43 -7.51 7.04 -24.09
N GLY A 44 -8.76 6.88 -23.67
CA GLY A 44 -9.28 7.49 -22.44
C GLY A 44 -9.14 6.59 -21.21
N LEU A 45 -9.64 7.07 -20.07
CA LEU A 45 -9.58 6.35 -18.79
C LEU A 45 -10.15 4.93 -18.87
N LYS A 46 -11.26 4.71 -19.56
CA LYS A 46 -11.86 3.36 -19.70
C LYS A 46 -10.89 2.32 -20.28
N TRP A 47 -10.06 2.75 -21.24
CA TRP A 47 -9.08 1.86 -21.83
C TRP A 47 -7.92 1.60 -20.86
N LEU A 48 -7.48 2.64 -20.15
CA LEU A 48 -6.45 2.55 -19.12
C LEU A 48 -6.89 1.63 -17.97
N ASP A 49 -8.12 1.77 -17.48
CA ASP A 49 -8.68 0.92 -16.42
C ASP A 49 -8.77 -0.55 -16.87
N ALA A 50 -9.16 -0.79 -18.13
CA ALA A 50 -9.33 -2.14 -18.65
C ALA A 50 -8.01 -2.88 -18.92
N HIS A 51 -6.98 -2.16 -19.36
CA HIS A 51 -5.71 -2.77 -19.78
C HIS A 51 -4.59 -2.60 -18.76
N ASN A 52 -4.77 -1.71 -17.78
CA ASN A 52 -3.84 -1.39 -16.69
C ASN A 52 -2.35 -1.39 -17.09
N PRO A 53 -1.95 -0.55 -18.07
CA PRO A 53 -0.56 -0.48 -18.50
C PRO A 53 0.30 0.30 -17.50
N GLU A 54 1.61 0.06 -17.56
CA GLU A 54 2.59 0.91 -16.90
C GLU A 54 2.87 2.14 -17.75
N ILE A 55 2.80 3.33 -17.14
CA ILE A 55 3.03 4.61 -17.81
C ILE A 55 4.28 5.26 -17.21
N ASP A 56 5.31 5.42 -18.04
CA ASP A 56 6.45 6.27 -17.70
C ASP A 56 6.16 7.70 -18.20
N TRP A 57 5.84 8.58 -17.25
CA TRP A 57 5.53 9.98 -17.53
C TRP A 57 6.73 10.81 -17.96
N ASN A 58 7.95 10.42 -17.58
CA ASN A 58 9.17 11.15 -17.94
C ASN A 58 9.52 10.88 -19.40
N THR A 59 9.48 9.60 -19.81
CA THR A 59 9.77 9.21 -21.20
C THR A 59 8.55 9.28 -22.11
N ARG A 60 7.35 9.49 -21.54
CA ARG A 60 6.06 9.49 -22.23
C ARG A 60 5.82 8.17 -22.99
N THR A 61 6.22 7.07 -22.37
CA THR A 61 6.06 5.73 -22.92
C THR A 61 5.05 4.91 -22.12
N LEU A 62 4.49 3.90 -22.77
CA LEU A 62 3.54 2.97 -22.20
C LEU A 62 4.09 1.57 -22.42
N SER A 63 3.96 0.69 -21.44
CA SER A 63 4.36 -0.71 -21.57
C SER A 63 3.42 -1.62 -20.80
N PHE A 64 3.40 -2.91 -21.14
CA PHE A 64 2.72 -3.89 -20.33
C PHE A 64 3.71 -4.69 -19.48
N PRO A 65 3.40 -4.90 -18.19
CA PRO A 65 4.24 -5.73 -17.35
C PRO A 65 4.31 -7.15 -17.93
N HIS A 66 5.53 -7.62 -18.17
CA HIS A 66 5.79 -8.96 -18.72
C HIS A 66 5.58 -10.06 -17.68
N ASN A 67 5.62 -9.68 -16.41
CA ASN A 67 5.18 -10.45 -15.26
C ASN A 67 4.39 -9.47 -14.37
N PRO A 68 3.20 -9.82 -13.85
CA PRO A 68 2.59 -8.98 -12.84
C PRO A 68 3.62 -8.80 -11.71
N PRO A 69 3.89 -7.57 -11.24
CA PRO A 69 4.63 -7.43 -10.00
C PRO A 69 3.90 -8.30 -8.98
N GLU A 70 4.63 -9.23 -8.35
CA GLU A 70 4.13 -9.92 -7.17
C GLU A 70 3.49 -8.84 -6.31
N HIS A 71 2.21 -9.02 -5.98
CA HIS A 71 1.50 -8.11 -5.10
C HIS A 71 2.38 -7.96 -3.86
N VAL A 72 3.06 -6.82 -3.73
CA VAL A 72 3.74 -6.47 -2.49
C VAL A 72 2.59 -6.23 -1.54
N ALA A 73 2.21 -7.28 -0.79
CA ALA A 73 1.34 -7.12 0.35
C ALA A 73 2.03 -6.07 1.22
N ILE A 74 1.40 -4.90 1.35
CA ILE A 74 1.75 -3.96 2.41
C ILE A 74 1.61 -4.79 3.68
N ALA A 75 2.72 -5.02 4.38
CA ALA A 75 2.77 -5.89 5.54
C ALA A 75 1.59 -5.55 6.47
N GLU A 76 0.61 -6.46 6.55
CA GLU A 76 -0.41 -6.39 7.57
C GLU A 76 0.29 -6.58 8.92
N GLU A 77 -0.21 -5.88 9.93
CA GLU A 77 0.40 -5.84 11.26
C GLU A 77 0.67 -7.24 11.82
N GLU A 78 1.87 -7.38 12.37
CA GLU A 78 2.39 -8.39 13.30
C GLU A 78 1.43 -9.52 13.73
N GLU A 79 0.99 -10.36 12.81
CA GLU A 79 0.47 -11.68 13.14
C GLU A 79 1.47 -12.70 12.62
N ALA A 80 1.86 -13.64 13.48
CA ALA A 80 2.71 -14.72 13.06
C ALA A 80 1.92 -15.59 12.07
N ASP A 81 2.44 -15.73 10.86
CA ASP A 81 1.83 -16.62 9.87
C ASP A 81 1.79 -18.04 10.47
N GLN A 82 0.61 -18.67 10.46
CA GLN A 82 0.44 -20.04 10.95
C GLN A 82 1.27 -21.04 10.13
N ASN A 83 1.63 -20.67 8.89
CA ASN A 83 2.47 -21.48 8.02
C ASN A 83 3.67 -20.68 7.50
N PRO A 84 4.67 -20.38 8.35
CA PRO A 84 5.74 -19.43 8.06
C PRO A 84 6.71 -19.88 6.96
N LEU A 85 6.53 -21.08 6.41
CA LEU A 85 7.32 -21.62 5.30
C LEU A 85 6.62 -21.48 3.94
N GLU A 86 5.34 -21.11 3.93
CA GLU A 86 4.58 -20.86 2.72
C GLU A 86 5.06 -19.53 2.11
N GLY A 87 5.74 -19.61 0.96
CA GLY A 87 6.35 -18.44 0.32
C GLY A 87 7.82 -18.18 0.68
N VAL A 88 8.37 -18.87 1.69
CA VAL A 88 9.82 -18.80 1.99
C VAL A 88 10.59 -19.74 1.05
N PRO A 89 11.59 -19.24 0.29
CA PRO A 89 12.42 -20.09 -0.56
C PRO A 89 13.08 -21.24 0.21
N SER A 90 13.10 -22.45 -0.38
CA SER A 90 13.59 -23.68 0.30
C SER A 90 14.98 -23.57 0.91
N LYS A 91 15.87 -22.74 0.34
CA LYS A 91 17.20 -22.45 0.88
C LYS A 91 17.21 -21.85 2.30
N TYR A 92 16.09 -21.23 2.71
CA TYR A 92 15.93 -20.61 4.02
C TYR A 92 15.12 -21.47 4.99
N HIS A 93 14.64 -22.65 4.58
CA HIS A 93 13.88 -23.55 5.47
C HIS A 93 14.73 -24.05 6.66
N GLN A 94 16.06 -24.04 6.56
CA GLN A 94 16.95 -24.28 7.71
C GLN A 94 16.77 -23.25 8.84
N TYR A 95 16.25 -22.06 8.53
CA TYR A 95 15.97 -20.98 9.47
C TYR A 95 14.47 -20.85 9.77
N ALA A 96 13.66 -21.89 9.53
CA ALA A 96 12.22 -21.92 9.77
C ALA A 96 11.83 -21.31 11.13
N LYS A 97 12.65 -21.57 12.16
CA LYS A 97 12.47 -21.05 13.51
C LYS A 97 12.36 -19.52 13.58
N VAL A 98 13.16 -18.80 12.77
CA VAL A 98 13.19 -17.33 12.73
C VAL A 98 11.87 -16.75 12.21
N PHE A 99 11.18 -17.50 11.36
CA PHE A 99 9.90 -17.10 10.78
C PHE A 99 8.70 -17.55 11.64
N GLY A 100 8.93 -18.37 12.68
CA GLY A 100 7.87 -18.86 13.55
C GLY A 100 7.43 -17.86 14.63
N GLU A 101 6.20 -18.02 15.11
CA GLU A 101 5.56 -17.17 16.13
C GLU A 101 6.38 -17.03 17.42
N GLU A 102 7.06 -18.10 17.84
CA GLU A 102 7.82 -18.14 19.08
C GLU A 102 9.00 -17.17 19.10
N GLU A 103 9.75 -17.08 18.00
CA GLU A 103 10.89 -16.16 17.87
C GLU A 103 10.41 -14.74 17.51
N PHE A 104 9.33 -14.61 16.74
CA PHE A 104 8.74 -13.33 16.39
C PHE A 104 8.29 -12.49 17.60
N ASN A 105 7.80 -13.16 18.64
CA ASN A 105 7.34 -12.50 19.86
C ASN A 105 8.48 -12.13 20.83
N GLN A 106 9.71 -12.57 20.58
CA GLN A 106 10.85 -12.31 21.46
C GLN A 106 11.68 -11.13 20.93
N LEU A 107 12.07 -10.24 21.85
CA LEU A 107 13.05 -9.21 21.50
C LEU A 107 14.42 -9.87 21.28
N PRO A 108 15.17 -9.47 20.24
CA PRO A 108 16.51 -9.96 20.05
C PRO A 108 17.39 -9.61 21.26
N PRO A 109 18.37 -10.45 21.61
CA PRO A 109 19.26 -10.16 22.73
C PRO A 109 20.08 -8.90 22.45
N HIS A 110 20.34 -8.12 23.50
CA HIS A 110 21.24 -6.97 23.44
C HIS A 110 22.62 -7.39 22.90
N ARG A 111 23.19 -6.56 22.03
CA ARG A 111 24.52 -6.79 21.42
C ARG A 111 25.53 -5.80 22.01
N HIS A 112 26.77 -5.83 21.50
CA HIS A 112 27.81 -4.88 21.89
C HIS A 112 27.52 -3.43 21.44
N TYR A 113 26.51 -3.25 20.60
CA TYR A 113 25.90 -1.96 20.26
C TYR A 113 24.39 -2.10 20.26
N ASP A 114 23.71 -1.04 20.67
CA ASP A 114 22.29 -0.82 20.46
C ASP A 114 22.10 0.40 19.56
N ILE A 115 20.92 0.56 18.97
CA ILE A 115 20.59 1.73 18.15
C ILE A 115 20.38 2.93 19.08
N GLY A 116 21.29 3.89 19.02
CA GLY A 116 21.15 5.19 19.67
C GLY A 116 20.30 6.14 18.82
N ILE A 117 19.40 6.90 19.46
CA ILE A 117 18.66 7.99 18.82
C ILE A 117 19.31 9.30 19.27
N GLU A 118 20.08 9.93 18.38
CA GLU A 118 20.68 11.24 18.62
C GLU A 118 19.64 12.34 18.37
N LEU A 119 19.42 13.21 19.35
CA LEU A 119 18.46 14.30 19.25
C LEU A 119 19.14 15.54 18.66
N THR A 120 18.47 16.19 17.71
CA THR A 120 18.82 17.53 17.23
C THR A 120 18.31 18.60 18.21
N GLU A 121 18.89 19.79 18.22
CA GLU A 121 18.47 20.90 19.12
C GLU A 121 17.11 21.52 18.75
N GLU A 122 16.54 21.16 17.59
CA GLU A 122 15.35 21.79 17.01
C GLU A 122 14.12 20.87 17.07
N GLY A 123 12.96 21.43 17.48
CA GLY A 123 11.62 20.81 17.31
C GLY A 123 10.82 20.60 18.62
N PRO A 124 9.47 20.56 18.54
CA PRO A 124 8.64 20.25 19.69
C PRO A 124 8.76 18.76 20.07
N LEU A 125 9.20 18.48 21.29
CA LEU A 125 9.35 17.12 21.81
C LEU A 125 8.02 16.46 22.24
N ASN A 126 6.97 17.27 22.44
CA ASN A 126 5.68 16.81 22.91
C ASN A 126 4.58 17.35 21.99
N SER A 127 3.64 16.48 21.63
CA SER A 127 2.44 16.87 20.89
C SER A 127 1.18 16.56 21.70
N PRO A 128 0.08 17.32 21.47
CA PRO A 128 -1.18 17.09 22.16
C PRO A 128 -1.72 15.67 21.94
N LEU A 129 -2.39 15.13 22.95
CA LEU A 129 -3.09 13.86 22.83
C LEU A 129 -4.36 14.04 21.99
N TYR A 130 -4.56 13.18 20.99
CA TYR A 130 -5.79 13.16 20.21
C TYR A 130 -6.97 12.64 21.03
N SER A 131 -8.14 13.22 20.80
CA SER A 131 -9.39 12.71 21.38
C SER A 131 -9.71 11.34 20.76
N MET A 132 -10.03 10.38 21.61
CA MET A 132 -10.41 9.03 21.19
C MET A 132 -11.88 8.76 21.53
N THR A 133 -12.53 7.93 20.73
CA THR A 133 -13.83 7.35 21.08
C THR A 133 -13.66 6.27 22.16
N ASN A 134 -14.77 5.87 22.80
CA ASN A 134 -14.74 4.79 23.79
C ASN A 134 -14.26 3.46 23.20
N ALA A 135 -14.61 3.18 21.94
CA ALA A 135 -14.18 1.98 21.24
C ALA A 135 -12.67 1.98 21.02
N GLU A 136 -12.12 3.08 20.48
CA GLU A 136 -10.67 3.26 20.26
C GLU A 136 -9.89 3.18 21.59
N SER A 137 -10.41 3.77 22.66
CA SER A 137 -9.76 3.69 23.98
C SER A 137 -9.73 2.25 24.54
N ALA A 138 -10.78 1.46 24.31
CA ALA A 138 -10.81 0.07 24.71
C ALA A 138 -9.79 -0.75 23.92
N THR A 139 -9.79 -0.62 22.59
CA THR A 139 -8.83 -1.29 21.70
C THR A 139 -7.39 -0.95 22.07
N LEU A 140 -7.09 0.33 22.31
CA LEU A 140 -5.74 0.76 22.70
C LEU A 140 -5.31 0.13 24.03
N LYS A 141 -6.20 0.02 25.00
CA LYS A 141 -5.89 -0.62 26.29
C LYS A 141 -5.62 -2.11 26.14
N ASP A 142 -6.39 -2.80 25.31
CA ASP A 142 -6.18 -4.23 25.04
C ASP A 142 -4.82 -4.44 24.36
N TRP A 143 -4.52 -3.68 23.30
CA TRP A 143 -3.23 -3.69 22.63
C TRP A 143 -2.06 -3.40 23.58
N LEU A 144 -2.18 -2.39 24.45
CA LEU A 144 -1.15 -2.07 25.44
C LEU A 144 -0.91 -3.23 26.41
N ARG A 145 -1.97 -3.91 26.87
CA ARG A 145 -1.82 -5.07 27.76
C ARG A 145 -1.09 -6.21 27.06
N ASP A 146 -1.41 -6.48 25.81
CA ASP A 146 -0.78 -7.55 25.04
C ASP A 146 0.70 -7.25 24.78
N LYS A 147 1.04 -6.02 24.36
CA LYS A 147 2.45 -5.63 24.15
C LYS A 147 3.25 -5.56 25.45
N LEU A 148 2.62 -5.19 26.58
CA LEU A 148 3.25 -5.28 27.90
C LEU A 148 3.50 -6.73 28.32
N LYS A 149 2.53 -7.62 28.11
CA LYS A 149 2.66 -9.06 28.40
C LYS A 149 3.73 -9.72 27.54
N ALA A 150 3.84 -9.31 26.27
CA ALA A 150 4.90 -9.75 25.36
C ALA A 150 6.28 -9.15 25.68
N GLY A 151 6.37 -8.18 26.60
CA GLY A 151 7.64 -7.52 26.95
C GLY A 151 8.17 -6.59 25.85
N LYS A 152 7.39 -6.29 24.81
CA LYS A 152 7.77 -5.38 23.71
C LYS A 152 7.82 -3.92 24.14
N ILE A 153 7.01 -3.54 25.14
CA ILE A 153 6.98 -2.19 25.73
C ILE A 153 7.05 -2.25 27.26
N ARG A 154 7.38 -1.11 27.88
CA ARG A 154 7.37 -0.95 29.34
C ARG A 154 6.86 0.44 29.75
N PRO A 155 6.27 0.59 30.95
CA PRO A 155 5.94 1.90 31.48
C PRO A 155 7.20 2.78 31.62
N SER A 156 7.06 4.06 31.31
CA SER A 156 8.14 5.05 31.36
C SER A 156 7.67 6.34 32.02
N LYS A 157 8.61 7.10 32.59
CA LYS A 157 8.41 8.46 33.12
C LYS A 157 9.17 9.50 32.28
N SER A 158 9.22 9.28 30.98
CA SER A 158 9.86 10.18 30.01
C SER A 158 9.20 11.57 30.04
N SER A 159 10.00 12.63 29.87
CA SER A 159 9.51 13.99 29.62
C SER A 159 9.01 14.21 28.19
N ILE A 160 9.23 13.20 27.33
CA ILE A 160 8.90 13.17 25.89
C ILE A 160 7.79 12.14 25.68
N SER A 161 6.76 12.51 24.92
CA SER A 161 5.65 11.65 24.55
C SER A 161 5.15 11.95 23.13
N SER A 162 4.72 10.91 22.43
CA SER A 162 4.07 11.00 21.12
C SER A 162 2.65 10.41 21.22
N PRO A 163 1.63 11.04 20.61
CA PRO A 163 0.26 10.55 20.62
C PRO A 163 0.11 9.32 19.74
N VAL A 164 -0.86 8.48 20.09
CA VAL A 164 -1.29 7.35 19.25
C VAL A 164 -2.42 7.81 18.34
N MET A 165 -2.42 7.36 17.08
CA MET A 165 -3.50 7.60 16.12
C MET A 165 -4.01 6.26 15.57
N PHE A 166 -5.30 6.21 15.26
CA PHE A 166 -5.91 5.07 14.58
C PHE A 166 -5.99 5.34 13.07
N VAL A 167 -5.63 4.35 12.27
CA VAL A 167 -5.67 4.40 10.80
C VAL A 167 -6.78 3.47 10.28
N PRO A 168 -7.69 3.97 9.42
CA PRO A 168 -8.69 3.11 8.79
C PRO A 168 -8.04 2.15 7.80
N LYS A 169 -8.25 0.85 8.02
CA LYS A 169 -7.81 -0.22 7.12
C LYS A 169 -8.84 -0.45 6.01
N LYS A 170 -8.38 -1.10 4.93
CA LYS A 170 -9.19 -1.39 3.73
C LYS A 170 -10.40 -2.30 4.02
N ASP A 171 -10.28 -3.16 5.03
CA ASP A 171 -11.33 -4.06 5.53
C ASP A 171 -12.40 -3.33 6.38
N GLY A 172 -12.22 -2.03 6.64
CA GLY A 172 -13.12 -1.21 7.46
C GLY A 172 -12.81 -1.25 8.96
N SER A 173 -11.79 -2.02 9.37
CA SER A 173 -11.28 -1.98 10.75
C SER A 173 -10.42 -0.73 10.98
N ARG A 174 -10.19 -0.38 12.24
CA ARG A 174 -9.25 0.68 12.64
C ARG A 174 -8.16 0.03 13.48
N ALA A 175 -6.92 0.20 13.06
CA ALA A 175 -5.73 -0.20 13.82
C ALA A 175 -5.03 1.03 14.39
#